data_AF-A0AAV4RYS7-F1
#
_entry.id   AF-A0AAV4RYS7-F1
#
_cell.length_a   1.000
_cell.length_b   1.000
_cell.length_c   1.000
_cell.angle_alpha   90.00
_cell.angle_beta   90.00
_cell.angle_gamma   90.00
#
_symmetry.space_group_name_H-M   'P 1'
#
loop_
_entity.id
_entity.type
_entity.pdbx_description
1 polymer ?
#
loop_
_entity_poly.entity_id
_entity_poly.type
_entity_poly.pdbx_seq_one_letter_code
_entity_poly.pdbx_strand_id
1 'polypeptide(L)'
;MLMFREEKPPEEELKAWQFWHSRQHSVKQRILDADTKNSTGIIGQIDEITHNAIAFYWNPLESSAKVNVAVQCLSTDFSNQKGVKGLPLHLQIDTFDDFRESAVPYHRGYCQIKVFL
;
A
#
# COMPACT_ATOMS: atom_id res chain seq x y z
N MET A 1 -2.33 -2.34 -1.54
CA MET A 1 -1.56 -2.16 -0.30
C MET A 1 -0.08 -2.36 -0.56
N LEU A 2 0.79 -1.70 0.20
CA LEU A 2 2.24 -1.91 0.14
C LEU A 2 2.67 -2.91 1.21
N MET A 3 3.39 -3.95 0.81
CA MET A 3 3.80 -5.08 1.66
C MET A 3 5.31 -5.30 1.57
N PHE A 4 5.90 -5.93 2.59
CA PHE A 4 7.23 -6.51 2.47
C PHE A 4 7.14 -7.82 1.68
N ARG A 5 8.21 -8.17 0.93
CA ARG A 5 8.26 -9.44 0.19
C ARG A 5 8.75 -10.60 1.05
N GLU A 6 9.72 -10.34 1.91
CA GLU A 6 10.31 -11.39 2.73
C GLU A 6 9.23 -11.93 3.66
N GLU A 7 9.10 -13.26 3.76
CA GLU A 7 8.22 -13.95 4.72
C GLU A 7 8.74 -13.75 6.16
N LYS A 8 8.94 -12.49 6.53
CA LYS A 8 9.20 -12.12 7.91
C LYS A 8 7.95 -12.45 8.70
N PRO A 9 8.11 -12.85 9.98
CA PRO A 9 6.99 -12.94 10.88
C PRO A 9 6.20 -11.62 10.85
N PRO A 10 4.86 -11.64 10.89
CA PRO A 10 4.04 -10.42 10.90
C PRO A 10 4.46 -9.40 11.96
N GLU A 11 4.99 -9.89 13.08
CA GLU A 11 5.51 -9.06 14.17
C GLU A 11 6.75 -8.23 13.78
N GLU A 12 7.62 -8.77 12.92
CA GLU A 12 8.78 -8.05 12.39
C GLU A 12 8.39 -7.02 11.33
N GLU A 13 7.42 -7.35 10.46
CA GLU A 13 6.85 -6.40 9.52
C GLU A 13 6.23 -5.21 10.26
N LEU A 14 5.47 -5.48 11.32
CA LEU A 14 4.87 -4.45 12.15
C LEU A 14 5.94 -3.55 12.80
N LYS A 15 7.03 -4.12 13.30
CA LYS A 15 8.17 -3.34 13.85
C LYS A 15 8.79 -2.45 12.77
N ALA A 16 8.94 -2.93 11.54
CA ALA A 16 9.46 -2.13 10.43
C ALA A 16 8.52 -0.96 10.08
N TRP A 17 7.21 -1.19 10.02
CA TRP A 17 6.22 -0.14 9.80
C TRP A 17 6.19 0.90 10.93
N GLN A 18 6.21 0.45 12.18
CA GLN A 18 6.27 1.33 13.36
C GLN A 18 7.56 2.14 13.38
N PHE A 19 8.68 1.52 13.03
CA PHE A 19 9.97 2.21 12.93
C PHE A 19 9.92 3.32 11.87
N TRP A 20 9.40 3.03 10.67
CA TRP A 20 9.20 4.05 9.65
C TRP A 20 8.30 5.18 10.14
N HIS A 21 7.15 4.86 10.76
CA HIS A 21 6.17 5.85 11.20
C HIS A 21 6.71 6.76 12.31
N SER A 22 7.48 6.20 13.26
CA SER A 22 8.11 6.96 14.35
C SER A 22 9.09 8.04 13.90
N ARG A 23 9.55 7.97 12.65
CA ARG A 23 10.49 8.92 12.04
C ARG A 23 9.81 9.98 11.19
N GLN A 24 8.49 9.90 11.02
CA GLN A 24 7.75 10.88 10.22
C GLN A 24 7.50 12.16 11.02
N HIS A 25 7.49 13.30 10.32
CA HIS A 25 7.23 14.60 10.93
C HIS A 25 5.77 14.77 11.40
N SER A 26 4.86 13.92 10.93
CA SER A 26 3.44 13.98 11.22
C SER A 26 2.89 12.58 11.42
N VAL A 27 2.04 12.41 12.44
CA VAL A 27 1.28 11.17 12.66
C VAL A 27 0.31 10.87 11.52
N LYS A 28 -0.05 11.89 10.72
CA LYS A 28 -0.90 11.74 9.53
C LYS A 28 -0.12 11.28 8.30
N GLN A 29 1.21 11.16 8.36
CA GLN A 29 2.00 10.73 7.21
C GLN A 29 1.69 9.27 6.88
N ARG A 30 1.26 9.03 5.65
CA ARG A 30 0.90 7.71 5.14
C ARG A 30 2.03 7.15 4.28
N ILE A 31 2.00 5.84 4.08
CA ILE A 31 2.89 5.11 3.19
C ILE A 31 2.33 5.08 1.77
N LEU A 32 1.01 4.95 1.66
CA LEU A 32 0.30 4.93 0.39
C LEU A 32 -0.77 6.03 0.37
N ASP A 33 -0.56 7.00 -0.50
CA ASP A 33 -1.49 8.09 -0.78
C ASP A 33 -2.13 7.89 -2.15
N ALA A 34 -3.38 8.31 -2.30
CA ALA A 34 -4.11 8.29 -3.57
C ALA A 34 -4.39 9.70 -4.06
N ASP A 35 -4.04 9.99 -5.32
CA ASP A 35 -4.45 11.22 -5.98
C ASP A 35 -5.86 11.05 -6.54
N THR A 36 -6.84 11.42 -5.73
CA THR A 36 -8.27 11.30 -6.09
C THR A 36 -8.62 12.18 -7.29
N LYS A 37 -7.93 13.32 -7.50
CA LYS A 37 -8.26 14.25 -8.59
C LYS A 37 -7.86 13.71 -9.95
N ASN A 38 -6.77 12.93 -10.02
CA ASN A 38 -6.28 12.36 -11.26
C ASN A 38 -6.73 10.91 -11.50
N SER A 39 -7.47 10.34 -10.55
CA SER A 39 -8.02 8.98 -10.64
C SER A 39 -9.42 8.98 -11.26
N THR A 40 -9.76 7.93 -12.01
CA THR A 40 -11.02 7.84 -12.79
C THR A 40 -11.63 6.44 -12.72
N GLY A 41 -12.94 6.33 -12.96
CA GLY A 41 -13.64 5.03 -12.94
C GLY A 41 -13.88 4.47 -11.53
N ILE A 42 -13.71 5.31 -10.49
CA ILE A 42 -13.96 4.95 -9.09
C ILE A 42 -15.39 5.33 -8.72
N ILE A 43 -16.07 4.43 -8.01
CA ILE A 43 -17.40 4.65 -7.42
C ILE A 43 -17.19 5.07 -5.96
N GLY A 44 -17.73 6.22 -5.59
CA GLY A 44 -17.61 6.77 -4.24
C GLY A 44 -16.24 7.39 -3.97
N GLN A 45 -15.80 7.31 -2.72
CA GLN A 45 -14.52 7.83 -2.26
C GLN A 45 -13.47 6.70 -2.24
N ILE A 46 -12.20 7.08 -2.22
CA ILE A 46 -11.11 6.15 -1.90
C ILE A 46 -11.00 6.10 -0.38
N ASP A 47 -11.14 4.91 0.19
CA ASP A 47 -11.04 4.67 1.63
C ASP A 47 -9.61 4.39 2.05
N GLU A 48 -9.16 5.08 3.09
CA GLU A 48 -7.83 4.96 3.67
C GLU A 48 -7.82 3.94 4.84
N ILE A 49 -7.86 2.65 4.51
CA ILE A 49 -8.03 1.57 5.51
C ILE A 49 -6.89 1.49 6.54
N THR A 50 -5.64 1.59 6.08
CA THR A 50 -4.44 1.62 6.94
C THR A 50 -3.39 2.56 6.32
N HIS A 51 -2.30 2.89 7.03
CA HIS A 51 -1.24 3.75 6.47
C HIS A 51 -0.64 3.23 5.16
N ASN A 52 -0.63 1.91 4.94
CA ASN A 52 -0.07 1.24 3.77
C ASN A 52 -1.15 0.68 2.80
N ALA A 53 -2.43 0.90 3.06
CA ALA A 53 -3.53 0.39 2.23
C ALA A 53 -4.60 1.44 1.98
N ILE A 54 -5.13 1.39 0.76
CA ILE A 54 -6.33 2.09 0.33
C ILE A 54 -7.30 1.06 -0.26
N ALA A 55 -8.59 1.35 -0.21
CA ALA A 55 -9.65 0.58 -0.85
C ALA A 55 -10.52 1.51 -1.70
N PHE A 56 -11.10 0.97 -2.76
CA PHE A 56 -12.00 1.71 -3.65
C PHE A 56 -12.87 0.71 -4.42
N TYR A 57 -14.00 1.20 -4.91
CA TYR A 57 -14.95 0.41 -5.68
C TYR A 57 -14.96 0.88 -7.13
N TRP A 58 -15.27 -0.02 -8.05
CA TRP A 58 -15.43 0.30 -9.46
C TRP A 58 -16.39 -0.70 -10.10
N ASN A 59 -17.09 -0.29 -11.16
CA ASN A 59 -17.96 -1.17 -11.94
C ASN A 59 -17.25 -1.54 -13.25
N PRO A 60 -16.79 -2.80 -13.41
CA PRO A 60 -16.09 -3.23 -14.61
C PRO A 60 -16.95 -3.24 -15.88
N LEU A 61 -18.28 -3.19 -15.75
CA LEU A 61 -19.21 -3.10 -16.88
C LEU A 61 -19.39 -1.67 -17.39
N GLU A 62 -19.09 -0.66 -16.57
CA GLU A 62 -19.21 0.76 -16.96
C GLU A 62 -17.91 1.31 -17.49
N SER A 63 -16.79 1.11 -16.79
CA SER A 63 -15.48 1.60 -17.20
C SER A 63 -14.35 0.90 -16.45
N SER A 64 -13.12 1.03 -16.96
CA SER A 64 -11.93 0.63 -16.20
C SER A 64 -11.61 1.63 -15.10
N ALA A 65 -11.12 1.13 -13.96
CA ALA A 65 -10.56 1.98 -12.91
C ALA A 65 -9.11 2.37 -13.23
N LYS A 66 -8.79 3.65 -13.03
CA LYS A 66 -7.42 4.17 -13.01
C LYS A 66 -7.20 4.87 -11.68
N VAL A 67 -6.25 4.38 -10.89
CA VAL A 67 -5.87 4.98 -9.60
C VAL A 67 -4.42 5.42 -9.65
N ASN A 68 -4.17 6.68 -9.31
CA ASN A 68 -2.81 7.21 -9.18
C ASN A 68 -2.44 7.15 -7.70
N VAL A 69 -1.34 6.47 -7.40
CA VAL A 69 -0.87 6.28 -6.03
C VAL A 69 0.55 6.77 -5.88
N ALA A 70 0.85 7.37 -4.72
CA ALA A 70 2.20 7.74 -4.32
C ALA A 70 2.66 6.83 -3.18
N VAL A 71 3.88 6.29 -3.31
CA VAL A 71 4.54 5.52 -2.25
C VAL A 71 5.52 6.44 -1.53
N GLN A 72 5.24 6.72 -0.26
CA GLN A 72 5.91 7.76 0.53
C GLN A 72 7.00 7.20 1.45
N CYS A 73 7.64 6.11 1.05
CA CYS A 73 8.74 5.51 1.80
C CYS A 73 9.85 5.08 0.84
N LEU A 74 11.10 5.26 1.23
CA LEU A 74 12.24 4.68 0.54
C LEU A 74 12.38 3.22 0.95
N SER A 75 12.91 2.38 0.06
CA SER A 75 13.23 0.99 0.41
C SER A 75 14.23 0.86 1.57
N THR A 76 14.97 1.92 1.91
CA THR A 76 15.95 1.96 3.01
C THR A 76 15.41 2.53 4.32
N ASP A 77 14.16 3.01 4.38
CA ASP A 77 13.68 3.75 5.56
C ASP A 77 13.32 2.86 6.76
N PHE A 78 13.30 1.55 6.57
CA PHE A 78 12.84 0.56 7.55
C PHE A 78 13.93 0.05 8.50
N SER A 79 15.14 0.62 8.44
CA SER A 79 16.26 0.27 9.33
C SER A 79 17.19 1.47 9.55
N ASN A 80 17.92 1.46 10.67
CA ASN A 80 18.99 2.42 10.98
C ASN A 80 20.36 2.01 10.41
N GLN A 81 20.47 0.82 9.82
CA GLN A 81 21.75 0.33 9.32
C GLN A 81 22.17 1.13 8.07
N LYS A 82 23.30 1.83 8.16
CA LYS A 82 23.87 2.56 7.03
C LYS A 82 24.44 1.57 6.00
N GLY A 83 24.29 1.88 4.72
CA GLY A 83 24.85 1.08 3.62
C GLY A 83 24.11 -0.24 3.34
N VAL A 84 22.90 -0.43 3.90
CA VAL A 84 22.10 -1.64 3.60
C VAL A 84 21.42 -1.57 2.26
N LYS A 85 21.31 -2.74 1.63
CA LYS A 85 20.41 -2.93 0.51
C LYS A 85 18.97 -2.71 1.01
N GLY A 86 18.25 -1.78 0.39
CA GLY A 86 16.85 -1.50 0.77
C GLY A 86 15.98 -2.76 0.74
N LEU A 87 15.00 -2.82 1.63
CA LEU A 87 14.07 -3.93 1.75
C LEU A 87 13.24 -4.08 0.45
N PRO A 88 12.98 -5.33 0.00
CA PRO A 88 12.12 -5.57 -1.14
C PRO A 88 10.66 -5.30 -0.76
N LEU A 89 10.00 -4.44 -1.55
CA LEU A 89 8.61 -4.03 -1.36
C LEU A 89 7.73 -4.52 -2.51
N HIS A 90 6.51 -4.91 -2.19
CA HIS A 90 5.49 -5.30 -3.15
C HIS A 90 4.28 -4.37 -3.06
N LEU A 91 3.86 -3.84 -4.21
CA LEU A 91 2.51 -3.29 -4.33
C LEU A 91 1.57 -4.47 -4.63
N GLN A 92 0.74 -4.84 -3.67
CA GLN A 92 -0.26 -5.90 -3.80
C GLN A 92 -1.65 -5.28 -4.05
N ILE A 93 -2.38 -5.87 -4.99
CA ILE A 93 -3.76 -5.52 -5.32
C ILE A 93 -4.61 -6.75 -5.09
N ASP A 94 -5.48 -6.65 -4.09
CA ASP A 94 -6.50 -7.65 -3.77
C ASP A 94 -7.83 -7.16 -4.33
N THR A 95 -8.52 -8.01 -5.08
CA THR A 95 -9.83 -7.72 -5.67
C THR A 95 -10.87 -8.64 -5.05
N PHE A 96 -11.96 -8.05 -4.58
CA PHE A 96 -13.07 -8.71 -3.90
C PHE A 96 -14.35 -8.50 -4.71
N ASP A 97 -15.17 -9.54 -4.78
CA ASP A 97 -16.52 -9.53 -5.35
C ASP A 97 -17.60 -9.59 -4.25
N ASP A 98 -17.17 -9.65 -2.99
CA ASP A 98 -17.98 -9.70 -1.78
C ASP A 98 -17.49 -8.65 -0.78
N PHE A 99 -18.43 -7.85 -0.26
CA PHE A 99 -18.16 -6.70 0.62
C PHE A 99 -17.99 -7.09 2.10
N ARG A 100 -18.18 -8.37 2.46
CA ARG A 100 -18.04 -8.84 3.84
C ARG A 100 -16.59 -8.78 4.30
N GLU A 101 -16.35 -8.38 5.55
CA GLU A 101 -14.98 -8.30 6.12
C GLU A 101 -14.23 -9.64 6.11
N SER A 102 -14.94 -10.77 6.15
CA SER A 102 -14.35 -12.12 6.08
C SER A 102 -14.15 -12.62 4.65
N ALA A 103 -14.41 -11.78 3.64
CA ALA A 103 -14.25 -12.18 2.25
C ALA A 103 -12.77 -12.47 1.95
N VAL A 104 -12.54 -13.53 1.18
CA VAL A 104 -11.22 -13.84 0.62
C VAL A 104 -11.18 -13.19 -0.76
N PRO A 105 -10.07 -12.52 -1.15
CA PRO A 105 -9.99 -11.92 -2.47
C PRO A 105 -10.08 -13.01 -3.54
N TYR A 106 -10.94 -12.81 -4.54
CA TYR A 106 -11.07 -13.74 -5.67
C TYR A 106 -9.88 -13.60 -6.63
N HIS A 107 -9.21 -12.45 -6.62
CA HIS A 107 -8.01 -12.20 -7.40
C HIS A 107 -6.98 -11.41 -6.59
N ARG A 108 -5.71 -11.81 -6.70
CA ARG A 108 -4.57 -11.13 -6.09
C ARG A 108 -3.45 -11.00 -7.10
N GLY A 109 -3.10 -9.75 -7.42
CA GLY A 109 -1.91 -9.41 -8.22
C GLY A 109 -0.87 -8.69 -7.36
N TYR A 110 0.40 -8.79 -7.73
CA TYR A 110 1.45 -8.00 -7.09
C TYR A 110 2.48 -7.49 -8.11
N CYS A 111 3.12 -6.39 -7.76
CA CYS A 111 4.25 -5.83 -8.50
C CYS A 111 5.40 -5.56 -7.52
N GLN A 112 6.59 -6.08 -7.84
CA GLN A 112 7.78 -5.77 -7.07
C GLN A 112 8.25 -4.35 -7.41
N ILE A 113 8.44 -3.53 -6.37
CA ILE A 113 8.89 -2.16 -6.52
C ILE A 113 10.15 -1.91 -5.68
N LYS A 114 10.88 -0.87 -6.08
CA LYS A 114 11.96 -0.29 -5.29
C LYS A 114 11.82 1.22 -5.35
N VAL A 115 11.84 1.86 -4.18
CA VAL A 115 11.60 3.30 -4.06
C VAL A 115 12.92 3.97 -3.70
N PHE A 116 13.24 5.02 -4.46
CA PHE A 116 14.49 5.76 -4.40
C PHE A 116 14.23 7.24 -4.10
N LEU A 117 15.27 7.93 -3.62
CA LEU A 117 15.26 9.38 -3.41
C LEU A 117 15.17 10.12 -4.75
#